data_AF-A0AAW1DMW0-F1
#
_entry.id   AF-A0AAW1DMW0-F1
#
_cell.length_a   1.000
_cell.length_b   1.000
_cell.length_c   1.000
_cell.angle_alpha   90.00
_cell.angle_beta   90.00
_cell.angle_gamma   90.00
#
_symmetry.space_group_name_H-M   'P 1'
#
loop_
_entity.id
_entity.type
_entity.pdbx_description
1 polymer ?
#
loop_
_entity_poly.entity_id
_entity_poly.type
_entity_poly.pdbx_seq_one_letter_code
_entity_poly.pdbx_strand_id
1 'polypeptide(L)'
;MKYVYIYYVSGLFAYSHMDFEADRDKSPKGDPSLAEMTKKALSILQKNPKGFFLLVESGRIDHAHHYNNPYRALDETLVLEEALLAVLEAVDQSETLIVVTSDHSHVLTMGGLATPRGNPIFGK
;
A
#
# COMPACT_ATOMS: atom_id res chain seq x y z
N MET A 1 -28.66 -11.67 18.32
CA MET A 1 -27.45 -11.07 17.70
C MET A 1 -27.88 -10.45 16.37
N LYS A 2 -27.90 -9.12 16.24
CA LYS A 2 -28.19 -8.46 14.96
C LYS A 2 -26.88 -8.33 14.19
N TYR A 3 -26.79 -8.98 13.03
CA TYR A 3 -25.69 -8.74 12.09
C TYR A 3 -25.83 -7.32 11.56
N VAL A 4 -24.86 -6.44 11.86
CA VAL A 4 -24.80 -5.11 11.27
C VAL A 4 -24.14 -5.25 9.91
N TYR A 5 -24.92 -5.09 8.85
CA TYR A 5 -24.42 -5.09 7.49
C TYR A 5 -23.93 -3.68 7.14
N ILE A 6 -22.62 -3.53 6.92
CA ILE A 6 -22.02 -2.32 6.36
C ILE A 6 -22.10 -2.44 4.84
N TYR A 7 -22.90 -1.56 4.22
CA TYR A 7 -23.06 -1.48 2.76
C TYR A 7 -22.15 -0.41 2.12
N TYR A 8 -21.88 0.67 2.84
CA TYR A 8 -21.02 1.77 2.41
C TYR A 8 -20.04 2.11 3.53
N VAL A 9 -18.83 2.52 3.17
CA VAL A 9 -17.80 2.97 4.10
C VAL A 9 -17.05 4.17 3.52
N SER A 10 -16.74 5.13 4.37
CA SER A 10 -15.80 6.22 4.09
C SER A 10 -14.85 6.32 5.27
N GLY A 11 -13.55 6.13 5.01
CA GLY A 11 -12.49 6.26 6.01
C GLY A 11 -11.57 7.40 5.60
N LEU A 12 -11.53 8.46 6.41
CA LEU A 12 -10.61 9.59 6.26
C LEU A 12 -9.78 9.65 7.53
N PHE A 13 -8.51 9.23 7.44
CA PHE A 13 -7.65 9.00 8.61
C PHE A 13 -6.74 10.20 8.93
N ALA A 14 -6.47 11.05 7.94
CA ALA A 14 -5.69 12.27 8.12
C ALA A 14 -6.41 13.50 7.53
N TYR A 15 -6.04 14.69 7.98
CA TYR A 15 -6.53 15.96 7.43
C TYR A 15 -6.10 16.17 5.97
N SER A 16 -4.92 15.65 5.61
CA SER A 16 -4.33 15.71 4.28
C SER A 16 -3.88 14.30 3.90
N HIS A 17 -2.64 14.14 3.44
CA HIS A 17 -2.02 12.83 3.26
C HIS A 17 -1.85 12.13 4.61
N MET A 18 -2.00 10.81 4.61
CA MET A 18 -1.56 9.99 5.74
C MET A 18 -0.04 10.12 5.92
N ASP A 19 0.43 9.85 7.14
CA ASP A 19 1.85 9.83 7.44
C ASP A 19 2.58 8.77 6.58
N PHE A 20 3.90 8.93 6.43
CA PHE A 20 4.69 7.84 5.85
C PHE A 20 4.63 6.63 6.79
N GLU A 21 4.73 5.42 6.26
CA GLU A 21 4.72 4.18 7.06
C GLU A 21 5.82 4.16 8.12
N ALA A 22 7.00 4.71 7.79
CA ALA A 22 8.10 4.88 8.72
C ALA A 22 7.75 5.78 9.93
N ASP A 23 6.79 6.69 9.78
CA ASP A 23 6.38 7.67 10.80
C ASP A 23 4.99 7.38 11.40
N ARG A 24 4.21 6.48 10.79
CA ARG A 24 2.83 6.18 11.16
C ARG A 24 2.73 5.69 12.61
N ASP A 25 1.78 6.22 13.37
CA ASP A 25 1.42 5.64 14.67
C ASP A 25 0.78 4.25 14.45
N LYS A 26 1.49 3.20 14.86
CA LYS A 26 1.03 1.81 14.75
C LYS A 26 0.32 1.34 16.03
N SER A 27 0.11 2.24 17.00
CA SER A 27 -0.67 1.95 18.20
C SER A 27 -2.15 1.75 17.85
N PRO A 28 -2.96 1.18 18.76
CA PRO A 28 -4.41 1.04 18.55
C PRO A 28 -5.17 2.35 18.33
N LYS A 29 -4.53 3.52 18.52
CA LYS A 29 -5.12 4.84 18.30
C LYS A 29 -4.62 5.51 17.02
N GLY A 30 -3.65 4.90 16.34
CA GLY A 30 -3.09 5.44 15.12
C GLY A 30 -3.87 5.03 13.87
N ASP A 31 -3.22 5.22 12.73
CA ASP A 31 -3.84 5.06 11.42
C ASP A 31 -3.70 3.62 10.90
N PRO A 32 -4.67 3.11 10.11
CA PRO A 32 -4.54 1.81 9.49
C PRO A 32 -3.45 1.80 8.41
N SER A 33 -2.79 0.67 8.21
CA SER A 33 -1.89 0.47 7.07
C SER A 33 -2.66 0.35 5.75
N LEU A 34 -1.97 0.51 4.62
CA LEU A 34 -2.55 0.27 3.30
C LEU A 34 -3.11 -1.15 3.16
N ALA A 35 -2.41 -2.14 3.73
CA ALA A 35 -2.85 -3.53 3.74
C ALA A 35 -4.12 -3.72 4.58
N GLU A 36 -4.25 -3.07 5.74
CA GLU A 36 -5.45 -3.11 6.58
C GLU A 36 -6.65 -2.48 5.88
N MET A 37 -6.46 -1.31 5.25
CA MET A 37 -7.48 -0.65 4.45
C MET A 37 -7.92 -1.53 3.27
N THR A 38 -6.98 -2.18 2.59
CA THR A 38 -7.23 -3.09 1.48
C THR A 38 -8.05 -4.30 1.91
N LYS A 39 -7.66 -4.97 3.00
CA LYS A 39 -8.43 -6.09 3.59
C LYS A 39 -9.84 -5.66 3.94
N LYS A 40 -9.99 -4.46 4.54
CA LYS A 40 -11.31 -3.94 4.89
C LYS A 40 -12.17 -3.67 3.66
N ALA A 41 -11.61 -3.05 2.62
CA ALA A 41 -12.31 -2.80 1.36
C ALA A 41 -12.78 -4.11 0.71
N LEU A 42 -11.90 -5.10 0.59
CA LEU A 42 -12.23 -6.43 0.04
C LEU A 42 -13.35 -7.11 0.83
N SER A 43 -13.33 -7.05 2.17
CA SER A 43 -14.38 -7.63 3.01
C SER A 43 -15.79 -7.05 2.79
N ILE A 44 -15.87 -5.87 2.18
CA ILE A 44 -17.13 -5.21 1.82
C ILE A 44 -17.46 -5.49 0.36
N LEU A 45 -16.51 -5.28 -0.55
CA LEU A 45 -16.70 -5.38 -1.99
C LEU A 45 -17.00 -6.81 -2.47
N GLN A 46 -16.37 -7.83 -1.87
CA GLN A 46 -16.58 -9.24 -2.25
C GLN A 46 -18.01 -9.73 -1.97
N LYS A 47 -18.82 -8.99 -1.20
CA LYS A 47 -20.24 -9.33 -0.98
C LYS A 47 -21.11 -9.09 -2.21
N ASN A 48 -20.61 -8.37 -3.22
CA ASN A 48 -21.35 -8.14 -4.45
C ASN A 48 -21.19 -9.34 -5.41
N PRO A 49 -22.26 -10.11 -5.70
CA PRO A 49 -22.16 -11.27 -6.59
C PRO A 49 -21.89 -10.91 -8.06
N LYS A 50 -21.95 -9.62 -8.42
CA LYS A 50 -21.61 -9.14 -9.78
C LYS A 50 -20.13 -8.80 -9.94
N GLY A 51 -19.30 -9.06 -8.92
CA GLY A 51 -17.89 -8.65 -8.88
C GLY A 51 -17.71 -7.21 -8.38
N PHE A 52 -16.46 -6.75 -8.42
CA PHE A 52 -16.07 -5.42 -7.94
C PHE A 52 -14.89 -4.86 -8.73
N PHE A 53 -14.68 -3.56 -8.58
CA PHE A 53 -13.43 -2.89 -8.94
C PHE A 53 -12.84 -2.30 -7.66
N LEU A 54 -11.53 -2.41 -7.51
CA LEU A 54 -10.80 -1.83 -6.38
C LEU A 54 -9.50 -1.20 -6.91
N LEU A 55 -9.29 0.06 -6.58
CA LEU A 55 -8.02 0.76 -6.73
C LEU A 55 -7.35 0.86 -5.37
N VAL A 56 -6.08 0.46 -5.30
CA VAL A 56 -5.23 0.59 -4.12
C VAL A 56 -3.99 1.35 -4.55
N GLU A 57 -3.65 2.42 -3.83
CA GLU A 57 -2.57 3.32 -4.18
C GLU A 57 -1.64 3.54 -2.99
N SER A 58 -0.34 3.31 -3.19
CA SER A 58 0.71 3.76 -2.26
C SER A 58 1.27 5.11 -2.75
N GLY A 59 0.44 6.16 -2.66
CA GLY A 59 0.76 7.48 -3.24
C GLY A 59 1.92 8.20 -2.56
N ARG A 60 2.36 7.73 -1.38
CA ARG A 60 3.48 8.32 -0.66
C ARG A 60 4.85 7.95 -1.25
N ILE A 61 4.93 6.95 -2.13
CA ILE A 61 6.15 6.64 -2.91
C ILE A 61 6.61 7.88 -3.70
N ASP A 62 5.68 8.51 -4.41
CA ASP A 62 5.91 9.74 -5.20
C ASP A 62 6.40 10.90 -4.32
N HIS A 63 5.68 11.19 -3.22
CA HIS A 63 6.07 12.25 -2.30
C HIS A 63 7.47 12.05 -1.72
N ALA A 64 7.83 10.82 -1.36
CA ALA A 64 9.17 10.53 -0.85
C ALA A 64 10.26 10.74 -1.91
N HIS A 65 9.99 10.39 -3.18
CA HIS A 65 10.89 10.70 -4.28
C HIS A 65 11.04 12.21 -4.51
N HIS A 66 9.95 12.98 -4.45
CA HIS A 66 10.01 14.44 -4.54
C HIS A 66 10.83 15.08 -3.41
N TYR A 67 10.91 14.44 -2.24
CA TYR A 67 11.79 14.86 -1.15
C TYR A 67 13.23 14.33 -1.26
N ASN A 68 13.59 13.63 -2.34
CA ASN A 68 14.86 12.91 -2.47
C ASN A 68 15.14 12.01 -1.26
N ASN A 69 14.11 11.37 -0.71
CA ASN A 69 14.21 10.47 0.44
C ASN A 69 14.02 9.02 -0.02
N PRO A 70 15.10 8.33 -0.46
CA PRO A 70 15.00 6.95 -0.95
C PRO A 70 14.60 5.96 0.14
N TYR A 71 14.87 6.26 1.42
CA TYR A 71 14.45 5.41 2.53
C TYR A 71 12.93 5.28 2.56
N ARG A 72 12.23 6.42 2.66
CA ARG A 72 10.77 6.43 2.67
C ARG A 72 10.19 5.96 1.33
N ALA A 73 10.80 6.29 0.19
CA ALA A 73 10.27 5.85 -1.11
C ALA A 73 10.26 4.31 -1.25
N LEU A 74 11.34 3.65 -0.83
CA LEU A 74 11.42 2.19 -0.85
C LEU A 74 10.58 1.56 0.26
N ASP A 75 10.49 2.18 1.45
CA ASP A 75 9.62 1.70 2.53
C ASP A 75 8.13 1.73 2.11
N GLU A 76 7.67 2.82 1.50
CA GLU A 76 6.31 2.93 0.92
C GLU A 76 6.07 1.96 -0.25
N THR A 77 7.13 1.53 -0.93
CA THR A 77 7.04 0.48 -1.96
C THR A 77 6.79 -0.89 -1.31
N LEU A 78 7.40 -1.17 -0.15
CA LEU A 78 7.09 -2.39 0.62
C LEU A 78 5.65 -2.35 1.16
N VAL A 79 5.13 -1.18 1.51
CA VAL A 79 3.71 -1.02 1.90
C VAL A 79 2.77 -1.40 0.76
N LEU A 80 3.10 -1.06 -0.49
CA LEU A 80 2.35 -1.52 -1.66
C LEU A 80 2.43 -3.04 -1.85
N GLU A 81 3.62 -3.62 -1.63
CA GLU A 81 3.81 -5.08 -1.66
C GLU A 81 2.94 -5.77 -0.60
N GLU A 82 2.91 -5.27 0.64
CA GLU A 82 2.06 -5.82 1.71
C GLU A 82 0.57 -5.77 1.34
N ALA A 83 0.12 -4.67 0.72
CA ALA A 83 -1.25 -4.56 0.23
C ALA A 83 -1.54 -5.54 -0.93
N LEU A 84 -0.59 -5.72 -1.85
CA LEU A 84 -0.70 -6.73 -2.92
C LEU A 84 -0.80 -8.14 -2.36
N LEU A 85 0.05 -8.51 -1.39
CA LEU A 85 0.00 -9.81 -0.72
C LEU A 85 -1.35 -10.03 -0.03
N ALA A 86 -1.90 -8.99 0.60
CA ALA A 86 -3.24 -9.04 1.19
C ALA A 86 -4.35 -9.28 0.14
N VAL A 87 -4.23 -8.72 -1.07
CA VAL A 87 -5.13 -9.02 -2.19
C VAL A 87 -4.98 -10.47 -2.61
N LEU A 88 -3.74 -10.93 -2.86
CA LEU A 88 -3.45 -12.28 -3.34
C LEU A 88 -3.94 -13.37 -2.38
N GLU A 89 -3.91 -13.11 -1.07
CA GLU A 89 -4.46 -13.99 -0.04
C GLU A 89 -6.00 -14.04 -0.05
N ALA A 90 -6.65 -12.92 -0.41
CA ALA A 90 -8.07 -12.72 -0.20
C ALA A 90 -8.96 -13.01 -1.41
N VAL A 91 -8.40 -13.16 -2.62
CA VAL A 91 -9.18 -13.33 -3.87
C VAL A 91 -8.82 -14.62 -4.60
N ASP A 92 -9.78 -15.17 -5.35
CA ASP A 92 -9.51 -16.20 -6.33
C ASP A 92 -8.90 -15.56 -7.59
N GLN A 93 -7.63 -15.87 -7.85
CA GLN A 93 -6.88 -15.33 -8.99
C GLN A 93 -7.34 -15.88 -10.34
N SER A 94 -8.12 -16.97 -10.37
CA SER A 94 -8.74 -17.48 -11.60
C SER A 94 -9.94 -16.63 -12.03
N GLU A 95 -10.53 -15.88 -11.11
CA GLU A 95 -11.68 -15.00 -11.36
C GLU A 95 -11.32 -13.50 -11.24
N THR A 96 -10.11 -13.18 -10.81
CA THR A 96 -9.69 -11.80 -10.50
C THR A 96 -8.48 -11.39 -11.33
N LEU A 97 -8.65 -10.37 -12.18
CA LEU A 97 -7.52 -9.70 -12.83
C LEU A 97 -6.87 -8.71 -11.85
N ILE A 98 -5.59 -8.92 -11.57
CA ILE A 98 -4.77 -8.02 -10.75
C ILE A 98 -3.77 -7.33 -11.65
N VAL A 99 -3.75 -5.99 -11.62
CA VAL A 99 -2.79 -5.16 -12.36
C VAL A 99 -2.02 -4.30 -11.37
N VAL A 100 -0.69 -4.38 -11.43
CA VAL A 100 0.23 -3.53 -10.66
C VAL A 100 1.03 -2.71 -11.65
N THR A 101 1.03 -1.40 -11.49
CA THR A 101 1.72 -0.47 -12.39
C THR A 101 2.09 0.79 -11.62
N SER A 102 2.94 1.62 -12.22
CA SER A 102 3.12 3.02 -11.85
C SER A 102 2.38 3.91 -12.84
N ASP A 103 1.97 5.09 -12.41
CA ASP A 103 1.52 6.18 -13.26
C ASP A 103 2.70 6.87 -13.97
N HIS A 104 3.82 7.06 -13.25
CA HIS A 104 5.11 7.47 -13.80
C HIS A 104 6.29 7.02 -12.91
N SER A 105 7.52 7.24 -13.39
CA SER A 105 8.74 7.00 -12.61
C SER A 105 9.30 8.30 -12.02
N HIS A 106 10.49 8.20 -11.43
CA HIS A 106 11.28 9.30 -10.89
C HIS A 106 12.73 9.18 -11.32
N VAL A 107 13.53 10.21 -11.08
CA VAL A 107 14.95 10.27 -11.45
C VAL A 107 15.87 9.43 -10.55
N LEU A 108 15.32 8.49 -9.77
CA LEU A 108 16.12 7.59 -8.93
C LEU A 108 17.04 6.75 -9.82
N THR A 109 18.33 6.78 -9.50
CA THR A 109 19.32 5.89 -10.11
C THR A 109 19.96 5.04 -9.03
N MET A 110 20.08 3.74 -9.30
CA MET A 110 20.83 2.82 -8.46
C MET A 110 22.18 2.55 -9.11
N GLY A 111 23.25 3.09 -8.53
CA GLY A 111 24.61 3.00 -9.07
C GLY A 111 25.65 2.59 -8.01
N GLY A 112 26.91 2.65 -8.39
CA GLY A 112 28.05 2.31 -7.53
C GLY A 112 29.10 1.47 -8.25
N LEU A 113 30.36 1.59 -7.84
CA LEU A 113 31.46 0.75 -8.33
C LEU A 113 31.71 -0.38 -7.33
N ALA A 114 31.69 -1.62 -7.81
CA ALA A 114 32.00 -2.82 -7.02
C ALA A 114 31.14 -3.04 -5.75
N THR A 115 29.86 -2.64 -5.76
CA THR A 115 28.90 -2.92 -4.67
C THR A 115 28.70 -4.43 -4.51
N PRO A 116 29.18 -5.09 -3.44
CA PRO A 116 29.05 -6.54 -3.29
C PRO A 116 27.59 -6.96 -3.09
N ARG A 117 27.26 -8.20 -3.46
CA ARG A 117 25.95 -8.78 -3.17
C ARG A 117 25.67 -8.74 -1.67
N GLY A 118 24.47 -8.30 -1.28
CA GLY A 118 24.07 -8.18 0.12
C GLY A 118 24.49 -6.87 0.80
N ASN A 119 25.09 -5.93 0.08
CA ASN A 119 25.33 -4.59 0.61
C ASN A 119 24.00 -3.85 0.88
N PRO A 120 23.81 -3.19 2.04
CA PRO A 120 22.59 -2.44 2.34
C PRO A 120 22.38 -1.27 1.36
N ILE A 121 21.14 -1.11 0.90
CA ILE A 121 20.78 -0.06 -0.07
C ILE A 121 20.91 1.37 0.51
N PHE A 122 20.80 1.52 1.82
CA PHE A 122 20.91 2.81 2.53
C PHE A 122 22.29 3.07 3.13
N GLY A 123 23.28 2.21 2.84
CA GLY A 123 24.56 2.23 3.55
C GLY A 123 24.44 1.73 4.99
N LYS A 124 25.56 1.76 5.71
CA LYS A 124 25.66 1.48 7.14
C LYS A 124 26.08 2.75 7.87
#